data_AF-A0A7C5E3V1-F1
#
_entry.id   AF-A0A7C5E3V1-F1
#
_cell.length_a   1.000
_cell.length_b   1.000
_cell.length_c   1.000
_cell.angle_alpha   90.00
_cell.angle_beta   90.00
_cell.angle_gamma   90.00
#
_symmetry.space_group_name_H-M   'P 1'
#
loop_
_entity.id
_entity.type
_entity.pdbx_description
1 polymer ?
#
loop_
_entity_poly.entity_id
_entity_poly.type
_entity_poly.pdbx_seq_one_letter_code
_entity_poly.pdbx_strand_id
1 'polypeptide(L)'
;MKKFVVFMVMTLLLLGTGGILMAADGPQVEKLNDNLYVIQGLGGNITVLVTEEGVLLIDAGNTRKDGETVLREIAQLTDQPLKVILLTHYHSDHSYGLCAMPDDVPVIATEMTAENLKTIEEVNRKHVIEVGYPKYFKEMEEFIAQNEGVNDEDVQKAKARVEAAKKRLEAYKSIILRYPDETFEKEKVIRLGGYTVRFFFPGPAHTNGNAMVLIEGMKALITGDNLFSGMFPYIDIRSGGDPVNLLKIVKEHSEKDYEIVVPGHGPVVRGTEGLKDFARYLEYARDEVAKAKEKGMTEEEAIEKVTLDKYADLAVPQYREFTIRAFYRAL
;
A
#
# COMPACT_ATOMS: atom_id res chain seq x y z
N MET A 1 -20.74 -30.71 14.02
CA MET A 1 -20.67 -29.74 12.89
C MET A 1 -19.23 -29.31 12.72
N LYS A 2 -18.53 -29.85 11.73
CA LYS A 2 -17.13 -29.47 11.45
C LYS A 2 -17.14 -28.11 10.76
N LYS A 3 -16.64 -27.08 11.45
CA LYS A 3 -16.37 -25.77 10.83
C LYS A 3 -15.27 -25.99 9.79
N PHE A 4 -15.62 -25.88 8.51
CA PHE A 4 -14.64 -25.84 7.42
C PHE A 4 -13.82 -24.56 7.61
N VAL A 5 -12.60 -24.72 8.09
CA VAL A 5 -11.61 -23.66 8.16
C VAL A 5 -11.09 -23.46 6.73
N VAL A 6 -11.71 -22.52 6.00
CA VAL A 6 -11.21 -21.98 4.74
C VAL A 6 -10.10 -21.00 5.09
N PHE A 7 -8.91 -21.52 5.41
CA PHE A 7 -7.71 -20.71 5.56
C PHE A 7 -6.89 -20.78 4.26
N MET A 8 -6.31 -19.64 3.88
CA MET A 8 -5.11 -19.56 3.04
C MET A 8 -5.27 -19.49 1.51
N VAL A 9 -6.24 -18.73 1.00
CA VAL A 9 -6.12 -18.00 -0.31
C VAL A 9 -6.77 -16.60 -0.25
N MET A 10 -7.68 -16.35 0.69
CA MET A 10 -8.31 -15.02 0.86
C MET A 10 -7.34 -13.88 1.18
N THR A 11 -6.16 -14.15 1.76
CA THR A 11 -5.23 -13.10 2.20
C THR A 11 -4.64 -12.29 1.04
N LEU A 12 -4.44 -12.89 -0.14
CA LEU A 12 -3.98 -12.17 -1.34
C LEU A 12 -5.13 -11.46 -2.08
N LEU A 13 -6.35 -12.00 -2.01
CA LEU A 13 -7.54 -11.34 -2.55
C LEU A 13 -8.03 -10.17 -1.67
N LEU A 14 -7.70 -10.19 -0.37
CA LEU A 14 -8.05 -9.14 0.60
C LEU A 14 -7.24 -7.85 0.41
N LEU A 15 -5.97 -7.94 -0.05
CA LEU A 15 -5.20 -6.79 -0.50
C LEU A 15 -5.92 -6.04 -1.65
N GLY A 16 -6.69 -6.77 -2.47
CA GLY A 16 -7.53 -6.19 -3.53
C GLY A 16 -8.95 -5.77 -3.11
N THR A 17 -9.45 -6.16 -1.93
CA THR A 17 -10.78 -5.73 -1.45
C THR A 17 -10.73 -4.62 -0.41
N GLY A 18 -9.62 -4.45 0.30
CA GLY A 18 -9.41 -3.32 1.22
C GLY A 18 -9.50 -1.96 0.52
N GLY A 19 -9.09 -1.88 -0.75
CA GLY A 19 -9.19 -0.68 -1.58
C GLY A 19 -10.61 -0.32 -2.04
N ILE A 20 -11.63 -1.17 -1.83
CA ILE A 20 -12.98 -0.92 -2.37
C ILE A 20 -13.82 -0.05 -1.44
N LEU A 21 -13.49 0.06 -0.15
CA LEU A 21 -14.31 0.88 0.76
C LEU A 21 -14.18 2.40 0.51
N MET A 22 -13.25 2.84 -0.35
CA MET A 22 -13.09 4.27 -0.70
C MET A 22 -13.36 4.59 -2.18
N ALA A 23 -13.64 3.59 -3.03
CA ALA A 23 -13.73 3.76 -4.48
C ALA A 23 -15.14 4.11 -5.01
N ALA A 24 -16.05 4.62 -4.17
CA ALA A 24 -17.41 4.95 -4.59
C ALA A 24 -17.49 6.26 -5.39
N ASP A 25 -16.56 7.20 -5.21
CA ASP A 25 -16.66 8.59 -5.72
C ASP A 25 -15.57 8.99 -6.74
N GLY A 26 -14.81 8.03 -7.29
CA GLY A 26 -13.68 8.32 -8.18
C GLY A 26 -12.44 8.84 -7.44
N PRO A 27 -11.35 9.19 -8.15
CA PRO A 27 -10.14 9.71 -7.52
C PRO A 27 -10.41 11.06 -6.85
N GLN A 28 -9.81 11.30 -5.69
CA GLN A 28 -9.84 12.59 -5.02
C GLN A 28 -8.49 13.27 -5.20
N VAL A 29 -8.48 14.48 -5.78
CA VAL A 29 -7.27 15.28 -5.97
C VAL A 29 -7.24 16.37 -4.91
N GLU A 30 -6.40 16.22 -3.90
CA GLU A 30 -6.18 17.23 -2.86
C GLU A 30 -5.02 18.14 -3.26
N LYS A 31 -5.27 19.46 -3.36
CA LYS A 31 -4.22 20.47 -3.49
C LYS A 31 -3.59 20.72 -2.11
N LEU A 32 -2.33 20.32 -1.92
CA LEU A 32 -1.61 20.47 -0.65
C LEU A 32 -0.99 21.85 -0.48
N ASN A 33 -0.44 22.38 -1.58
CA ASN A 33 0.02 23.76 -1.76
C ASN A 33 -0.02 24.10 -3.28
N ASP A 34 0.59 25.21 -3.71
CA ASP A 34 0.53 25.64 -5.12
C ASP A 34 1.11 24.65 -6.13
N ASN A 35 2.09 23.85 -5.72
CA ASN A 35 2.86 22.96 -6.60
C ASN A 35 2.79 21.49 -6.19
N LEU A 36 2.14 21.15 -5.08
CA LEU A 36 2.08 19.80 -4.53
C LEU A 36 0.64 19.34 -4.39
N TYR A 37 0.34 18.16 -4.92
CA TYR A 37 -0.98 17.55 -4.95
C TYR A 37 -0.88 16.08 -4.53
N VAL A 38 -1.97 15.54 -3.99
CA VAL A 38 -2.12 14.12 -3.73
C VAL A 38 -3.38 13.60 -4.40
N ILE A 39 -3.25 12.48 -5.11
CA ILE A 39 -4.36 11.75 -5.71
C ILE A 39 -4.64 10.53 -4.83
N GLN A 40 -5.86 10.41 -4.35
CA GLN A 40 -6.32 9.33 -3.47
C GLN A 40 -7.42 8.50 -4.16
N GLY A 41 -7.64 7.26 -3.69
CA GLY A 41 -8.70 6.38 -4.18
C GLY A 41 -8.31 5.47 -5.35
N LEU A 42 -7.01 5.43 -5.72
CA LEU A 42 -6.47 4.64 -6.83
C LEU A 42 -5.51 3.52 -6.38
N GLY A 43 -5.50 3.20 -5.08
CA GLY A 43 -4.49 2.38 -4.43
C GLY A 43 -3.90 3.11 -3.22
N GLY A 44 -2.57 3.11 -3.11
CA GLY A 44 -1.85 4.03 -2.24
C GLY A 44 -2.03 5.48 -2.69
N ASN A 45 -1.72 6.43 -1.80
CA ASN A 45 -1.69 7.85 -2.12
C ASN A 45 -0.58 8.14 -3.13
N ILE A 46 -0.93 8.87 -4.18
CA ILE A 46 -0.01 9.22 -5.27
C ILE A 46 0.29 10.70 -5.17
N THR A 47 1.58 11.07 -5.08
CA THR A 47 1.97 12.48 -4.93
C THR A 47 2.44 13.06 -6.25
N VAL A 48 1.96 14.25 -6.59
CA VAL A 48 2.32 14.98 -7.81
C VAL A 48 2.97 16.31 -7.42
N LEU A 49 4.22 16.50 -7.81
CA LEU A 49 4.94 17.77 -7.72
C LEU A 49 5.00 18.40 -9.11
N VAL A 50 4.32 19.53 -9.27
CA VAL A 50 4.32 20.34 -10.50
C VAL A 50 5.37 21.44 -10.37
N THR A 51 6.23 21.58 -11.39
CA THR A 51 7.27 22.63 -11.44
C THR A 51 7.33 23.25 -12.83
N GLU A 52 8.04 24.37 -12.98
CA GLU A 52 8.25 25.01 -14.29
C GLU A 52 9.10 24.16 -15.27
N GLU A 53 9.85 23.16 -14.78
CA GLU A 53 10.70 22.29 -15.60
C GLU A 53 10.04 20.93 -15.92
N GLY A 54 8.88 20.64 -15.32
CA GLY A 54 8.21 19.37 -15.44
C GLY A 54 7.53 18.88 -14.17
N VAL A 55 6.93 17.69 -14.26
CA VAL A 55 6.25 17.01 -13.16
C VAL A 55 7.10 15.86 -12.61
N LEU A 56 7.15 15.74 -11.28
CA LEU A 56 7.64 14.56 -10.57
C LEU A 56 6.45 13.84 -9.95
N LEU A 57 6.36 12.54 -10.21
CA LEU A 57 5.32 11.66 -9.68
C LEU A 57 5.92 10.72 -8.61
N ILE A 58 5.16 10.43 -7.56
CA ILE A 58 5.52 9.44 -6.54
C ILE A 58 4.38 8.41 -6.49
N ASP A 59 4.70 7.16 -6.81
CA ASP A 59 3.78 6.03 -7.01
C ASP A 59 2.76 6.21 -8.15
N ALA A 60 2.06 5.14 -8.54
CA ALA A 60 1.25 5.12 -9.78
C ALA A 60 -0.10 4.39 -9.66
N GLY A 61 -0.46 3.88 -8.49
CA GLY A 61 -1.74 3.20 -8.26
C GLY A 61 -1.76 1.72 -8.66
N ASN A 62 -2.94 1.11 -8.55
CA ASN A 62 -3.11 -0.35 -8.46
C ASN A 62 -3.38 -1.07 -9.79
N THR A 63 -3.73 -0.35 -10.85
CA THR A 63 -4.06 -0.93 -12.16
C THR A 63 -3.59 -0.04 -13.30
N ARG A 64 -3.55 -0.61 -14.52
CA ARG A 64 -3.35 0.18 -15.76
C ARG A 64 -4.31 1.37 -15.84
N LYS A 65 -5.60 1.14 -15.54
CA LYS A 65 -6.64 2.18 -15.57
C LYS A 65 -6.38 3.27 -14.53
N ASP A 66 -5.84 2.92 -13.38
CA ASP A 66 -5.45 3.89 -12.35
C ASP A 66 -4.31 4.77 -12.86
N GLY A 67 -3.26 4.18 -13.46
CA GLY A 67 -2.18 4.94 -14.08
C GLY A 67 -2.65 5.86 -15.21
N GLU A 68 -3.57 5.40 -16.06
CA GLU A 68 -4.22 6.26 -17.08
C GLU A 68 -5.02 7.39 -16.44
N THR A 69 -5.64 7.14 -15.29
CA THR A 69 -6.38 8.15 -14.53
C THR A 69 -5.44 9.19 -13.94
N VAL A 70 -4.32 8.77 -13.33
CA VAL A 70 -3.27 9.66 -12.85
C VAL A 70 -2.78 10.60 -13.95
N LEU A 71 -2.50 10.10 -15.14
CA LEU A 71 -2.09 10.94 -16.28
C LEU A 71 -3.15 11.96 -16.68
N ARG A 72 -4.44 11.59 -16.64
CA ARG A 72 -5.55 12.53 -16.89
C ARG A 72 -5.70 13.58 -15.79
N GLU A 73 -5.48 13.23 -14.53
CA GLU A 73 -5.50 14.21 -13.44
C GLU A 73 -4.31 15.17 -13.55
N ILE A 74 -3.09 14.68 -13.83
CA ILE A 74 -1.91 15.52 -14.05
C ILE A 74 -2.15 16.53 -15.18
N ALA A 75 -2.76 16.10 -16.29
CA ALA A 75 -3.07 16.99 -17.43
C ALA A 75 -4.12 18.07 -17.10
N GLN A 76 -4.94 17.89 -16.06
CA GLN A 76 -5.83 18.93 -15.55
C GLN A 76 -5.11 19.93 -14.64
N LEU A 77 -3.99 19.53 -14.04
CA LEU A 77 -3.20 20.37 -13.13
C LEU A 77 -2.18 21.24 -13.88
N THR A 78 -1.62 20.75 -14.99
CA THR A 78 -0.52 21.41 -15.69
C THR A 78 -0.31 20.92 -17.13
N ASP A 79 0.26 21.79 -17.97
CA ASP A 79 0.75 21.44 -19.32
C ASP A 79 2.22 20.94 -19.30
N GLN A 80 2.86 20.93 -18.12
CA GLN A 80 4.25 20.51 -17.97
C GLN A 80 4.39 18.99 -18.17
N PRO A 81 5.44 18.53 -18.85
CA PRO A 81 5.62 17.10 -19.11
C PRO A 81 6.00 16.36 -17.83
N LEU A 82 5.58 15.10 -17.71
CA LEU A 82 6.09 14.19 -16.70
C LEU A 82 7.58 13.93 -16.95
N LYS A 83 8.44 14.13 -15.94
CA LYS A 83 9.90 14.05 -16.07
C LYS A 83 10.50 12.86 -15.36
N VAL A 84 9.93 12.44 -14.24
CA VAL A 84 10.47 11.37 -13.41
C VAL A 84 9.38 10.80 -12.50
N ILE A 85 9.46 9.49 -12.25
CA ILE A 85 8.58 8.78 -11.33
C ILE A 85 9.45 8.16 -10.24
N LEU A 86 9.08 8.38 -8.98
CA LEU A 86 9.69 7.72 -7.82
C LEU A 86 8.74 6.63 -7.33
N LEU A 87 9.19 5.38 -7.32
CA LEU A 87 8.42 4.25 -6.80
C LEU A 87 8.86 3.94 -5.37
N THR A 88 8.02 4.20 -4.38
CA THR A 88 8.36 4.06 -2.96
C THR A 88 8.70 2.63 -2.59
N HIS A 89 7.92 1.67 -3.09
CA HIS A 89 8.14 0.24 -2.88
C HIS A 89 7.39 -0.60 -3.91
N TYR A 90 7.56 -1.92 -3.85
CA TYR A 90 7.19 -2.82 -4.93
C TYR A 90 5.69 -3.19 -4.99
N HIS A 91 4.91 -2.97 -3.92
CA HIS A 91 3.53 -3.47 -3.83
C HIS A 91 2.64 -2.95 -4.96
N SER A 92 1.66 -3.77 -5.33
CA SER A 92 0.87 -3.60 -6.54
C SER A 92 0.10 -2.28 -6.58
N ASP A 93 -0.41 -1.84 -5.44
CA ASP A 93 -1.19 -0.62 -5.26
C ASP A 93 -0.38 0.68 -5.37
N HIS A 94 0.94 0.55 -5.51
CA HIS A 94 1.86 1.64 -5.82
C HIS A 94 2.49 1.48 -7.21
N SER A 95 2.74 0.25 -7.66
CA SER A 95 3.58 -0.06 -8.82
C SER A 95 2.82 -0.43 -10.10
N TYR A 96 1.59 -0.94 -10.02
CA TYR A 96 0.93 -1.53 -11.19
C TYR A 96 0.46 -0.51 -12.22
N GLY A 97 0.12 0.70 -11.80
CA GLY A 97 -0.21 1.78 -12.72
C GLY A 97 0.98 2.29 -13.54
N LEU A 98 2.22 1.92 -13.19
CA LEU A 98 3.41 2.27 -13.97
C LEU A 98 3.34 1.79 -15.42
N CYS A 99 2.59 0.71 -15.69
CA CYS A 99 2.42 0.15 -17.04
C CYS A 99 1.65 1.05 -18.01
N ALA A 100 1.00 2.12 -17.51
CA ALA A 100 0.33 3.15 -18.30
C ALA A 100 1.22 4.38 -18.55
N MET A 101 2.34 4.51 -17.84
CA MET A 101 3.20 5.69 -17.90
C MET A 101 4.05 5.68 -19.18
N PRO A 102 4.37 6.85 -19.78
CA PRO A 102 5.19 6.92 -20.98
C PRO A 102 6.56 6.25 -20.80
N ASP A 103 7.00 5.47 -21.78
CA ASP A 103 8.22 4.65 -21.69
C ASP A 103 9.51 5.48 -21.56
N ASP A 104 9.50 6.73 -22.01
CA ASP A 104 10.65 7.64 -21.98
C ASP A 104 10.82 8.40 -20.64
N VAL A 105 9.85 8.27 -19.72
CA VAL A 105 9.92 8.87 -18.38
C VAL A 105 10.61 7.90 -17.42
N PRO A 106 11.78 8.21 -16.85
CA PRO A 106 12.48 7.27 -15.97
C PRO A 106 11.72 6.99 -14.66
N VAL A 107 11.67 5.71 -14.28
CA VAL A 107 11.23 5.21 -12.97
C VAL A 107 12.45 4.96 -12.10
N ILE A 108 12.48 5.56 -10.91
CA ILE A 108 13.55 5.41 -9.93
C ILE A 108 13.00 4.68 -8.70
N ALA A 109 13.74 3.69 -8.18
CA ALA A 109 13.40 3.00 -6.95
C ALA A 109 14.66 2.54 -6.19
N THR A 110 14.51 1.93 -5.02
CA THR A 110 15.65 1.23 -4.39
C THR A 110 16.01 -0.02 -5.19
N GLU A 111 17.26 -0.48 -5.09
CA GLU A 111 17.69 -1.76 -5.69
C GLU A 111 16.81 -2.92 -5.24
N MET A 112 16.49 -2.98 -3.94
CA MET A 112 15.66 -4.04 -3.37
C MET A 112 14.20 -3.96 -3.85
N THR A 113 13.65 -2.76 -4.08
CA THR A 113 12.33 -2.63 -4.72
C THR A 113 12.34 -3.18 -6.15
N ALA A 114 13.38 -2.88 -6.92
CA ALA A 114 13.54 -3.41 -8.28
C ALA A 114 13.70 -4.94 -8.28
N GLU A 115 14.40 -5.50 -7.28
CA GLU A 115 14.54 -6.95 -7.09
C GLU A 115 13.20 -7.58 -6.73
N ASN A 116 12.48 -7.07 -5.72
CA ASN A 116 11.21 -7.61 -5.27
C ASN A 116 10.12 -7.58 -6.36
N LEU A 117 10.09 -6.56 -7.22
CA LEU A 117 9.19 -6.55 -8.37
C LEU A 117 9.40 -7.79 -9.26
N LYS A 118 10.65 -8.20 -9.47
CA LYS A 118 11.01 -9.35 -10.33
C LYS A 118 10.79 -10.67 -9.62
N THR A 119 11.21 -10.77 -8.36
CA THR A 119 11.32 -12.05 -7.65
C THR A 119 10.07 -12.40 -6.84
N ILE A 120 9.34 -11.39 -6.37
CA ILE A 120 8.15 -11.55 -5.53
C ILE A 120 6.91 -11.21 -6.33
N GLU A 121 6.83 -10.00 -6.87
CA GLU A 121 5.58 -9.51 -7.42
C GLU A 121 5.21 -10.16 -8.75
N GLU A 122 6.18 -10.40 -9.63
CA GLU A 122 5.92 -11.17 -10.86
C GLU A 122 5.38 -12.58 -10.55
N VAL A 123 5.92 -13.23 -9.52
CA VAL A 123 5.49 -14.56 -9.08
C VAL A 123 4.11 -14.50 -8.45
N ASN A 124 3.88 -13.54 -7.54
CA ASN A 124 2.58 -13.32 -6.92
C ASN A 124 1.50 -13.05 -7.96
N ARG A 125 1.78 -12.18 -8.93
CA ARG A 125 0.86 -11.83 -10.01
C ARG A 125 0.43 -13.07 -10.80
N LYS A 126 1.41 -13.88 -11.22
CA LYS A 126 1.14 -15.14 -11.93
C LYS A 126 0.33 -16.09 -11.06
N HIS A 127 0.69 -16.25 -9.79
CA HIS A 127 -0.03 -17.10 -8.85
C HIS A 127 -1.49 -16.65 -8.66
N VAL A 128 -1.76 -15.35 -8.51
CA VAL A 128 -3.12 -14.80 -8.41
C VAL A 128 -3.94 -15.15 -9.66
N ILE A 129 -3.38 -14.97 -10.86
CA ILE A 129 -4.07 -15.23 -12.13
C ILE A 129 -4.31 -16.73 -12.36
N GLU A 130 -3.28 -17.54 -12.17
CA GLU A 130 -3.27 -18.95 -12.59
C GLU A 130 -3.81 -19.90 -11.50
N VAL A 131 -3.76 -19.50 -10.24
CA VAL A 131 -4.18 -20.33 -9.10
C VAL A 131 -5.27 -19.66 -8.28
N GLY A 132 -5.06 -18.39 -7.88
CA GLY A 132 -5.94 -17.66 -6.97
C GLY A 132 -7.37 -17.52 -7.51
N TYR A 133 -7.54 -16.87 -8.67
CA TYR A 133 -8.86 -16.68 -9.29
C TYR A 133 -9.53 -18.00 -9.70
N PRO A 134 -8.85 -18.95 -10.36
CA PRO A 134 -9.45 -20.25 -10.68
C PRO A 134 -9.97 -20.99 -9.44
N LYS A 135 -9.20 -20.99 -8.35
CA LYS A 135 -9.65 -21.56 -7.08
C LYS A 135 -10.88 -20.82 -6.53
N TYR A 136 -10.84 -19.49 -6.50
CA TYR A 136 -11.96 -18.67 -6.02
C TYR A 136 -13.25 -18.93 -6.82
N PHE A 137 -13.17 -18.99 -8.16
CA PHE A 137 -14.33 -19.26 -9.00
C PHE A 137 -14.91 -20.65 -8.75
N LYS A 138 -14.05 -21.67 -8.62
CA LYS A 138 -14.48 -23.02 -8.26
C LYS A 138 -15.23 -23.05 -6.91
N GLU A 139 -14.67 -22.41 -5.89
CA GLU A 139 -15.29 -22.33 -4.56
C GLU A 139 -16.64 -21.59 -4.60
N MET A 140 -16.77 -20.52 -5.40
CA MET A 140 -18.03 -19.79 -5.57
C MET A 140 -19.06 -20.58 -6.38
N GLU A 141 -18.65 -21.32 -7.41
CA GLU A 141 -19.52 -22.21 -8.17
C GLU A 141 -20.09 -23.32 -7.28
N GLU A 142 -19.25 -23.95 -6.45
CA GLU A 142 -19.67 -24.94 -5.46
C GLU A 142 -20.64 -24.33 -4.43
N PHE A 143 -20.35 -23.13 -3.92
CA PHE A 143 -21.24 -22.41 -3.00
C PHE A 143 -22.61 -22.12 -3.64
N ILE A 144 -22.62 -21.60 -4.87
CA ILE A 144 -23.86 -21.27 -5.59
C ILE A 144 -24.69 -22.54 -5.80
N ALA A 145 -24.08 -23.63 -6.26
CA ALA A 145 -24.77 -24.89 -6.51
C ALA A 145 -25.39 -25.50 -5.24
N GLN A 146 -24.76 -25.31 -4.08
CA GLN A 146 -25.26 -25.81 -2.79
C GLN A 146 -26.40 -24.98 -2.19
N ASN A 147 -26.56 -23.71 -2.61
CA ASN A 147 -27.50 -22.78 -1.99
C ASN A 147 -28.63 -22.31 -2.93
N GLU A 148 -28.60 -22.68 -4.21
CA GLU A 148 -29.66 -22.34 -5.18
C GLU A 148 -30.99 -22.98 -4.80
N GLY A 149 -32.07 -22.18 -4.73
CA GLY A 149 -33.38 -22.63 -4.25
C GLY A 149 -33.50 -22.84 -2.74
N VAL A 150 -32.42 -22.58 -1.98
CA VAL A 150 -32.38 -22.63 -0.51
C VAL A 150 -32.24 -21.22 0.06
N ASN A 151 -31.31 -20.42 -0.49
CA ASN A 151 -31.04 -19.06 -0.07
C ASN A 151 -30.66 -18.20 -1.29
N ASP A 152 -31.69 -17.73 -2.00
CA ASP A 152 -31.52 -17.02 -3.26
C ASP A 152 -30.81 -15.67 -3.08
N GLU A 153 -30.96 -14.99 -1.94
CA GLU A 153 -30.29 -13.71 -1.68
C GLU A 153 -28.76 -13.88 -1.65
N ASP A 154 -28.26 -14.86 -0.92
CA ASP A 154 -26.83 -15.14 -0.84
C ASP A 154 -26.27 -15.63 -2.18
N VAL A 155 -27.05 -16.39 -2.94
CA VAL A 155 -26.71 -16.79 -4.31
C VAL A 155 -26.58 -15.56 -5.22
N GLN A 156 -27.52 -14.60 -5.16
CA GLN A 156 -27.41 -13.38 -5.97
C GLN A 156 -26.18 -12.55 -5.58
N LYS A 157 -25.89 -12.41 -4.27
CA LYS A 157 -24.67 -11.74 -3.80
C LYS A 157 -23.41 -12.45 -4.29
N ALA A 158 -23.38 -13.78 -4.25
CA ALA A 158 -22.27 -14.58 -4.76
C ALA A 158 -22.08 -14.40 -6.28
N LYS A 159 -23.16 -14.47 -7.06
CA LYS A 159 -23.14 -14.22 -8.51
C LYS A 159 -22.58 -12.82 -8.83
N ALA A 160 -23.02 -11.78 -8.10
CA ALA A 160 -22.49 -10.43 -8.25
C ALA A 160 -20.99 -10.33 -7.93
N ARG A 161 -20.52 -11.00 -6.87
CA ARG A 161 -19.10 -11.07 -6.52
C ARG A 161 -18.26 -11.78 -7.59
N VAL A 162 -18.77 -12.86 -8.16
CA VAL A 162 -18.10 -13.58 -9.27
C VAL A 162 -17.96 -12.67 -10.48
N GLU A 163 -19.01 -11.96 -10.88
CA GLU A 163 -18.93 -11.01 -12.01
C GLU A 163 -17.96 -9.86 -11.74
N ALA A 164 -17.94 -9.32 -10.52
CA ALA A 164 -16.95 -8.32 -10.12
C ALA A 164 -15.51 -8.89 -10.15
N ALA A 165 -15.32 -10.12 -9.69
CA ALA A 165 -14.02 -10.79 -9.69
C ALA A 165 -13.54 -11.11 -11.12
N LYS A 166 -14.42 -11.49 -12.06
CA LYS A 166 -14.07 -11.64 -13.48
C LYS A 166 -13.55 -10.33 -14.07
N LYS A 167 -14.25 -9.21 -13.82
CA LYS A 167 -13.79 -7.88 -14.26
C LYS A 167 -12.43 -7.53 -13.67
N ARG A 168 -12.20 -7.83 -12.39
CA ARG A 168 -10.92 -7.59 -11.72
C ARG A 168 -9.80 -8.47 -12.30
N LEU A 169 -10.08 -9.73 -12.58
CA LEU A 169 -9.12 -10.63 -13.23
C LEU A 169 -8.69 -10.10 -14.59
N GLU A 170 -9.62 -9.63 -15.42
CA GLU A 170 -9.26 -9.05 -16.73
C GLU A 170 -8.42 -7.77 -16.57
N ALA A 171 -8.76 -6.90 -15.62
CA ALA A 171 -7.91 -5.75 -15.27
C ALA A 171 -6.51 -6.20 -14.84
N TYR A 172 -6.41 -7.22 -14.00
CA TYR A 172 -5.15 -7.74 -13.47
C TYR A 172 -4.29 -8.41 -14.56
N LYS A 173 -4.92 -9.13 -15.50
CA LYS A 173 -4.25 -9.72 -16.68
C LYS A 173 -3.67 -8.66 -17.63
N SER A 174 -4.28 -7.48 -17.70
CA SER A 174 -3.83 -6.36 -18.54
C SER A 174 -2.56 -5.65 -18.04
N ILE A 175 -2.14 -5.97 -16.82
CA ILE A 175 -0.98 -5.37 -16.16
C ILE A 175 0.29 -5.97 -16.75
N ILE A 176 1.14 -5.11 -17.29
CA ILE A 176 2.49 -5.47 -17.73
C ILE A 176 3.43 -4.82 -16.73
N LEU A 177 4.13 -5.61 -15.91
CA LEU A 177 5.01 -5.03 -14.90
C LEU A 177 6.07 -4.15 -15.55
N ARG A 178 6.13 -2.89 -15.11
CA ARG A 178 7.18 -1.94 -15.48
C ARG A 178 8.21 -1.89 -14.37
N TYR A 179 9.47 -2.09 -14.72
CA TYR A 179 10.58 -2.12 -13.77
C TYR A 179 11.24 -0.75 -13.63
N PRO A 180 11.90 -0.45 -12.50
CA PRO A 180 12.72 0.75 -12.35
C PRO A 180 13.83 0.80 -13.41
N ASP A 181 13.98 1.97 -14.01
CA ASP A 181 15.02 2.31 -15.00
C ASP A 181 16.33 2.68 -14.30
N GLU A 182 16.23 3.33 -13.13
CA GLU A 182 17.35 3.64 -12.25
C GLU A 182 17.11 3.11 -10.83
N THR A 183 18.19 2.70 -10.17
CA THR A 183 18.16 2.25 -8.78
C THR A 183 19.13 3.02 -7.89
N PHE A 184 18.90 2.98 -6.58
CA PHE A 184 19.84 3.47 -5.57
C PHE A 184 19.81 2.57 -4.32
N GLU A 185 20.91 2.56 -3.56
CA GLU A 185 20.99 1.81 -2.31
C GLU A 185 20.53 2.61 -1.09
N LYS A 186 20.97 3.87 -0.97
CA LYS A 186 20.77 4.70 0.23
C LYS A 186 19.94 5.94 -0.02
N GLU A 187 20.35 6.75 -1.00
CA GLU A 187 19.68 7.99 -1.32
C GLU A 187 19.91 8.36 -2.80
N LYS A 188 18.90 8.98 -3.40
CA LYS A 188 18.95 9.71 -4.66
C LYS A 188 18.42 11.12 -4.42
N VAL A 189 19.15 12.13 -4.88
CA VAL A 189 18.70 13.52 -4.86
C VAL A 189 18.26 13.92 -6.26
N ILE A 190 17.01 14.35 -6.38
CA ILE A 190 16.44 14.91 -7.61
C ILE A 190 16.33 16.42 -7.43
N ARG A 191 16.77 17.17 -8.44
CA ARG A 191 16.55 18.61 -8.54
C ARG A 191 15.66 18.88 -9.74
N LEU A 192 14.52 19.51 -9.52
CA LEU A 192 13.54 19.80 -10.57
C LEU A 192 12.85 21.13 -10.27
N GLY A 193 12.96 22.10 -11.19
CA GLY A 193 12.27 23.39 -11.10
C GLY A 193 12.49 24.12 -9.77
N GLY A 194 13.74 24.13 -9.28
CA GLY A 194 14.12 24.78 -8.02
C GLY A 194 13.86 23.97 -6.74
N TYR A 195 13.21 22.81 -6.81
CA TYR A 195 12.98 21.93 -5.66
C TYR A 195 14.09 20.89 -5.51
N THR A 196 14.56 20.69 -4.28
CA THR A 196 15.39 19.55 -3.89
C THR A 196 14.50 18.45 -3.30
N VAL A 197 14.48 17.31 -3.96
CA VAL A 197 13.72 16.12 -3.58
C VAL A 197 14.70 15.02 -3.19
N ARG A 198 14.72 14.66 -1.90
CA ARG A 198 15.55 13.57 -1.38
C ARG A 198 14.73 12.31 -1.31
N PHE A 199 15.12 11.31 -2.09
CA PHE A 199 14.51 10.00 -2.11
C PHE A 199 15.45 9.01 -1.43
N PHE A 200 15.08 8.49 -0.26
CA PHE A 200 16.00 7.78 0.61
C PHE A 200 15.42 6.50 1.19
N PHE A 201 16.29 5.52 1.42
CA PHE A 201 15.99 4.28 2.11
C PHE A 201 16.25 4.46 3.61
N PRO A 202 15.22 4.48 4.47
CA PRO A 202 15.41 4.62 5.92
C PRO A 202 15.87 3.32 6.61
N GLY A 203 16.02 2.23 5.85
CA GLY A 203 16.18 0.87 6.35
C GLY A 203 14.90 0.03 6.20
N PRO A 204 14.98 -1.30 6.39
CA PRO A 204 13.82 -2.18 6.30
C PRO A 204 12.71 -1.76 7.26
N ALA A 205 11.47 -1.67 6.80
CA ALA A 205 10.35 -1.24 7.63
C ALA A 205 9.07 -1.92 7.16
N HIS A 206 8.28 -1.29 6.29
CA HIS A 206 7.16 -1.96 5.63
C HIS A 206 7.60 -3.17 4.80
N THR A 207 8.70 -3.01 4.06
CA THR A 207 9.38 -4.05 3.29
C THR A 207 10.90 -3.95 3.52
N ASN A 208 11.70 -4.82 2.92
CA ASN A 208 13.16 -4.67 2.90
C ASN A 208 13.67 -3.60 1.92
N GLY A 209 12.79 -3.01 1.10
CA GLY A 209 13.17 -2.06 0.03
C GLY A 209 12.43 -0.73 0.03
N ASN A 210 11.55 -0.46 1.01
CA ASN A 210 10.74 0.77 1.02
C ASN A 210 11.57 2.05 1.04
N ALA A 211 11.17 3.10 0.34
CA ALA A 211 11.81 4.40 0.40
C ALA A 211 10.82 5.52 0.74
N MET A 212 11.36 6.61 1.28
CA MET A 212 10.64 7.81 1.67
C MET A 212 11.16 8.99 0.86
N VAL A 213 10.31 9.98 0.62
CA VAL A 213 10.66 11.19 -0.15
C VAL A 213 10.50 12.42 0.73
N LEU A 214 11.53 13.27 0.79
CA LEU A 214 11.48 14.58 1.42
C LEU A 214 11.64 15.67 0.36
N ILE A 215 10.63 16.54 0.22
CA ILE A 215 10.71 17.77 -0.56
C ILE A 215 11.14 18.89 0.38
N GLU A 216 12.43 19.20 0.41
CA GLU A 216 13.06 19.98 1.50
C GLU A 216 12.44 21.38 1.67
N GLY A 217 12.33 22.13 0.57
CA GLY A 217 11.78 23.50 0.59
C GLY A 217 10.32 23.59 1.00
N MET A 218 9.58 22.48 0.91
CA MET A 218 8.18 22.38 1.36
C MET A 218 8.04 21.73 2.74
N LYS A 219 9.14 21.18 3.29
CA LYS A 219 9.11 20.28 4.46
C LYS A 219 8.01 19.22 4.35
N ALA A 220 7.83 18.68 3.15
CA ALA A 220 6.82 17.67 2.85
C ALA A 220 7.46 16.27 2.82
N LEU A 221 6.97 15.38 3.67
CA LEU A 221 7.43 14.00 3.76
C LEU A 221 6.39 13.06 3.15
N ILE A 222 6.79 12.29 2.15
CA ILE A 222 6.00 11.21 1.58
C ILE A 222 6.60 9.91 2.07
N THR A 223 5.81 9.11 2.79
CA THR A 223 6.35 7.99 3.56
C THR A 223 6.32 6.66 2.82
N GLY A 224 5.57 6.57 1.72
CA GLY A 224 5.03 5.28 1.29
C GLY A 224 4.34 4.58 2.47
N ASP A 225 4.37 3.27 2.48
CA ASP A 225 3.72 2.47 3.54
C ASP A 225 4.47 2.43 4.88
N ASN A 226 5.47 3.28 5.07
CA ASN A 226 6.03 3.52 6.41
C ASN A 226 5.09 4.33 7.32
N LEU A 227 3.95 4.80 6.81
CA LEU A 227 2.84 5.33 7.60
C LEU A 227 1.50 4.91 6.96
N PHE A 228 0.64 4.33 7.80
CA PHE A 228 -0.78 4.12 7.54
C PHE A 228 -1.58 5.06 8.45
N SER A 229 -2.24 6.06 7.89
CA SER A 229 -2.94 7.10 8.65
C SER A 229 -4.39 6.68 8.93
N GLY A 230 -4.79 6.63 10.20
CA GLY A 230 -6.17 6.30 10.59
C GLY A 230 -6.62 4.87 10.32
N MET A 231 -5.68 3.95 10.06
CA MET A 231 -5.97 2.55 9.76
C MET A 231 -4.91 1.60 10.30
N PHE A 232 -5.27 0.32 10.44
CA PHE A 232 -4.32 -0.73 10.78
C PHE A 232 -3.30 -0.92 9.64
N PRO A 233 -1.99 -1.06 9.94
CA PRO A 233 -0.97 -1.19 8.90
C PRO A 233 -0.86 -2.62 8.39
N TYR A 234 -0.45 -2.75 7.14
CA TYR A 234 0.15 -3.98 6.64
C TYR A 234 1.67 -3.88 6.84
N ILE A 235 2.32 -4.92 7.38
CA ILE A 235 3.78 -5.00 7.50
C ILE A 235 4.21 -6.29 6.80
N ASP A 236 4.89 -6.16 5.67
CA ASP A 236 5.21 -7.28 4.81
C ASP A 236 6.49 -8.01 5.25
N ILE A 237 6.36 -8.73 6.37
CA ILE A 237 7.44 -9.55 6.92
C ILE A 237 7.88 -10.69 5.99
N ARG A 238 7.09 -11.05 4.96
CA ARG A 238 7.51 -12.05 3.95
C ARG A 238 8.54 -11.47 3.00
N SER A 239 8.51 -10.17 2.80
CA SER A 239 9.45 -9.41 1.98
C SER A 239 10.42 -8.60 2.84
N GLY A 240 10.74 -9.13 4.02
CA GLY A 240 11.73 -8.57 4.94
C GLY A 240 11.32 -7.26 5.63
N GLY A 241 10.01 -6.99 5.77
CA GLY A 241 9.50 -5.94 6.64
C GLY A 241 9.95 -6.15 8.10
N ASP A 242 10.32 -5.06 8.76
CA ASP A 242 10.84 -5.01 10.12
C ASP A 242 9.96 -4.08 10.99
N PRO A 243 9.09 -4.62 11.86
CA PRO A 243 8.18 -3.82 12.68
C PRO A 243 8.91 -3.03 13.77
N VAL A 244 10.09 -3.49 14.22
CA VAL A 244 10.88 -2.82 15.25
C VAL A 244 11.58 -1.61 14.63
N ASN A 245 12.16 -1.77 13.44
CA ASN A 245 12.76 -0.66 12.73
C ASN A 245 11.71 0.31 12.17
N LEU A 246 10.53 -0.17 11.75
CA LEU A 246 9.39 0.69 11.42
C LEU A 246 9.01 1.61 12.60
N LEU A 247 8.83 1.05 13.81
CA LEU A 247 8.56 1.84 15.01
C LEU A 247 9.66 2.88 15.27
N LYS A 248 10.93 2.48 15.10
CA LYS A 248 12.07 3.40 15.25
C LYS A 248 12.02 4.55 14.24
N ILE A 249 11.85 4.26 12.96
CA ILE A 249 11.79 5.26 11.89
C ILE A 249 10.63 6.24 12.12
N VAL A 250 9.44 5.73 12.45
CA VAL A 250 8.26 6.57 12.70
C VAL A 250 8.49 7.48 13.91
N LYS A 251 9.07 6.97 15.01
CA LYS A 251 9.44 7.79 16.18
C LYS A 251 10.52 8.83 15.85
N GLU A 252 11.53 8.50 15.06
CA GLU A 252 12.55 9.47 14.66
C GLU A 252 11.98 10.58 13.78
N HIS A 253 11.04 10.27 12.89
CA HIS A 253 10.40 11.24 12.01
C HIS A 253 9.28 12.04 12.70
N SER A 254 8.67 11.52 13.77
CA SER A 254 7.65 12.24 14.54
C SER A 254 8.18 13.48 15.25
N GLU A 255 9.48 13.50 15.57
CA GLU A 255 10.17 14.61 16.24
C GLU A 255 10.74 15.66 15.28
N LYS A 256 10.57 15.46 13.97
CA LYS A 256 11.04 16.41 12.95
C LYS A 256 9.99 17.50 12.71
N ASP A 257 10.42 18.57 12.06
CA ASP A 257 9.58 19.70 11.68
C ASP A 257 9.12 19.57 10.22
N TYR A 258 8.01 18.86 10.02
CA TYR A 258 7.35 18.73 8.72
C TYR A 258 6.09 19.59 8.68
N GLU A 259 5.84 20.26 7.56
CA GLU A 259 4.59 20.99 7.35
C GLU A 259 3.49 20.00 6.94
N ILE A 260 3.85 18.99 6.14
CA ILE A 260 2.93 18.02 5.56
C ILE A 260 3.57 16.64 5.56
N VAL A 261 2.79 15.63 5.93
CA VAL A 261 3.14 14.22 5.79
C VAL A 261 2.07 13.52 4.94
N VAL A 262 2.50 12.93 3.83
CA VAL A 262 1.65 12.12 2.94
C VAL A 262 1.92 10.64 3.25
N PRO A 263 0.95 9.93 3.87
CA PRO A 263 1.09 8.51 4.15
C PRO A 263 0.94 7.68 2.87
N GLY A 264 1.36 6.43 2.87
CA GLY A 264 1.05 5.48 1.79
C GLY A 264 -0.45 5.22 1.69
N HIS A 265 -1.14 5.15 2.84
CA HIS A 265 -2.60 5.04 2.90
C HIS A 265 -3.23 5.92 3.98
N GLY A 266 -4.47 6.32 3.74
CA GLY A 266 -5.25 7.17 4.64
C GLY A 266 -5.06 8.66 4.35
N PRO A 267 -5.65 9.54 5.19
CA PRO A 267 -5.67 10.97 4.95
C PRO A 267 -4.29 11.61 5.12
N VAL A 268 -4.03 12.66 4.32
CA VAL A 268 -2.85 13.52 4.46
C VAL A 268 -2.86 14.20 5.83
N VAL A 269 -1.67 14.34 6.41
CA VAL A 269 -1.47 14.87 7.75
C VAL A 269 -0.77 16.22 7.65
N ARG A 270 -1.30 17.25 8.32
CA ARG A 270 -0.59 18.52 8.54
C ARG A 270 0.25 18.40 9.81
N GLY A 271 1.52 18.78 9.75
CA GLY A 271 2.46 18.53 10.83
C GLY A 271 2.85 17.06 10.98
N THR A 272 3.33 16.68 12.17
CA THR A 272 3.79 15.32 12.49
C THR A 272 2.83 14.50 13.36
N GLU A 273 1.62 14.98 13.64
CA GLU A 273 0.71 14.30 14.57
C GLU A 273 0.34 12.88 14.14
N GLY A 274 0.12 12.65 12.84
CA GLY A 274 -0.13 11.31 12.32
C GLY A 274 1.04 10.33 12.52
N LEU A 275 2.29 10.80 12.44
CA LEU A 275 3.47 9.99 12.79
C LEU A 275 3.50 9.68 14.30
N LYS A 276 3.17 10.66 15.14
CA LYS A 276 3.10 10.47 16.59
C LYS A 276 2.00 9.48 16.98
N ASP A 277 0.83 9.57 16.36
CA ASP A 277 -0.27 8.62 16.54
C ASP A 277 0.16 7.21 16.13
N PHE A 278 0.78 7.07 14.96
CA PHE A 278 1.22 5.78 14.47
C PHE A 278 2.34 5.17 15.32
N ALA A 279 3.29 5.98 15.81
CA ALA A 279 4.29 5.55 16.78
C ALA A 279 3.65 5.04 18.08
N ARG A 280 2.68 5.77 18.64
CA ARG A 280 1.94 5.34 19.84
C ARG A 280 1.17 4.05 19.61
N TYR A 281 0.64 3.84 18.40
CA TYR A 281 -0.03 2.60 18.01
C TYR A 281 0.95 1.44 17.96
N LEU A 282 2.04 1.57 17.21
CA LEU A 282 3.06 0.53 17.04
C LEU A 282 3.71 0.15 18.38
N GLU A 283 3.98 1.14 19.25
CA GLU A 283 4.52 0.92 20.59
C GLU A 283 3.54 0.12 21.46
N TYR A 284 2.25 0.50 21.46
CA TYR A 284 1.22 -0.24 22.17
C TYR A 284 1.06 -1.67 21.64
N ALA A 285 1.04 -1.85 20.32
CA ALA A 285 0.92 -3.17 19.71
C ALA A 285 2.11 -4.08 20.07
N ARG A 286 3.35 -3.56 19.99
CA ARG A 286 4.55 -4.27 20.45
C ARG A 286 4.40 -4.74 21.89
N ASP A 287 3.98 -3.85 22.79
CA ASP A 287 3.92 -4.13 24.23
C ASP A 287 2.83 -5.16 24.56
N GLU A 288 1.66 -5.10 23.92
CA GLU A 288 0.62 -6.10 24.10
C GLU A 288 1.04 -7.48 23.57
N VAL A 289 1.75 -7.53 22.45
CA VAL A 289 2.30 -8.77 21.90
C VAL A 289 3.41 -9.33 22.78
N ALA A 290 4.30 -8.49 23.33
CA ALA A 290 5.32 -8.91 24.28
C ALA A 290 4.69 -9.58 25.52
N LYS A 291 3.64 -8.97 26.10
CA LYS A 291 2.89 -9.57 27.22
C LYS A 291 2.26 -10.92 26.86
N ALA A 292 1.78 -11.09 25.62
CA ALA A 292 1.24 -12.36 25.15
C ALA A 292 2.34 -13.44 25.08
N LYS A 293 3.53 -13.10 24.55
CA LYS A 293 4.69 -14.01 24.50
C LYS A 293 5.19 -14.39 25.90
N GLU A 294 5.27 -13.43 26.82
CA GLU A 294 5.66 -13.69 28.21
C GLU A 294 4.72 -14.67 28.91
N LYS A 295 3.43 -14.69 28.53
CA LYS A 295 2.43 -15.66 29.02
C LYS A 295 2.51 -17.03 28.33
N GLY A 296 3.48 -17.24 27.43
CA GLY A 296 3.67 -18.49 26.70
C GLY A 296 2.64 -18.72 25.59
N MET A 297 1.91 -17.70 25.15
CA MET A 297 0.97 -17.83 24.03
C MET A 297 1.74 -18.09 22.73
N THR A 298 1.17 -18.93 21.87
CA THR A 298 1.61 -19.11 20.47
C THR A 298 1.27 -17.89 19.61
N GLU A 299 1.80 -17.82 18.38
CA GLU A 299 1.50 -16.75 17.42
C GLU A 299 0.00 -16.67 17.12
N GLU A 300 -0.62 -17.83 16.88
CA GLU A 300 -2.04 -17.97 16.61
C GLU A 300 -2.91 -17.54 17.80
N GLU A 301 -2.53 -17.94 19.02
CA GLU A 301 -3.23 -17.50 20.23
C GLU A 301 -3.07 -16.00 20.47
N ALA A 302 -1.90 -15.43 20.18
CA ALA A 302 -1.69 -13.99 20.28
C ALA A 302 -2.58 -13.24 19.26
N ILE A 303 -2.68 -13.71 18.02
CA ILE A 303 -3.56 -13.12 17.00
C ILE A 303 -5.03 -13.17 17.41
N GLU A 304 -5.46 -14.27 18.04
CA GLU A 304 -6.83 -14.43 18.53
C GLU A 304 -7.12 -13.55 19.75
N LYS A 305 -6.21 -13.51 20.73
CA LYS A 305 -6.45 -12.93 22.07
C LYS A 305 -6.00 -11.48 22.22
N VAL A 306 -5.04 -11.01 21.44
CA VAL A 306 -4.59 -9.60 21.48
C VAL A 306 -5.55 -8.77 20.65
N THR A 307 -6.33 -7.92 21.33
CA THR A 307 -7.43 -7.17 20.73
C THR A 307 -7.03 -5.81 20.18
N LEU A 308 -6.01 -5.18 20.78
CA LEU A 308 -5.59 -3.81 20.53
C LEU A 308 -6.72 -2.77 20.76
N ASP A 309 -7.55 -2.97 21.79
CA ASP A 309 -8.80 -2.22 22.02
C ASP A 309 -8.65 -0.69 22.03
N LYS A 310 -7.49 -0.17 22.45
CA LYS A 310 -7.20 1.28 22.42
C LYS A 310 -7.33 1.90 21.02
N TYR A 311 -7.22 1.08 19.98
CA TYR A 311 -7.26 1.47 18.57
C TYR A 311 -8.31 0.66 17.78
N ALA A 312 -9.37 0.21 18.44
CA ALA A 312 -10.44 -0.58 17.81
C ALA A 312 -11.15 0.16 16.64
N ASP A 313 -11.12 1.51 16.66
CA ASP A 313 -11.76 2.36 15.64
C ASP A 313 -10.90 2.58 14.39
N LEU A 314 -9.66 2.08 14.34
CA LEU A 314 -8.84 2.17 13.13
C LEU A 314 -9.52 1.41 11.98
N ALA A 315 -9.49 2.01 10.79
CA ALA A 315 -10.03 1.37 9.60
C ALA A 315 -9.27 0.09 9.25
N VAL A 316 -9.94 -0.77 8.47
CA VAL A 316 -9.38 -2.05 7.98
C VAL A 316 -9.01 -2.99 9.13
N PRO A 317 -9.95 -3.32 10.05
CA PRO A 317 -9.68 -4.11 11.26
C PRO A 317 -9.08 -5.49 10.97
N GLN A 318 -9.28 -6.05 9.77
CA GLN A 318 -8.64 -7.28 9.34
C GLN A 318 -7.09 -7.17 9.29
N TYR A 319 -6.52 -5.96 9.16
CA TYR A 319 -5.07 -5.78 9.14
C TYR A 319 -4.42 -5.86 10.53
N ARG A 320 -5.23 -5.85 11.61
CA ARG A 320 -4.76 -6.05 12.98
C ARG A 320 -3.84 -7.27 13.13
N GLU A 321 -4.17 -8.37 12.45
CA GLU A 321 -3.39 -9.60 12.54
C GLU A 321 -1.95 -9.42 12.01
N PHE A 322 -1.74 -8.56 11.01
CA PHE A 322 -0.41 -8.35 10.43
C PHE A 322 0.52 -7.68 11.42
N THR A 323 0.02 -6.69 12.15
CA THR A 323 0.80 -6.03 13.21
C THR A 323 1.13 -7.00 14.34
N ILE A 324 0.15 -7.78 14.80
CA ILE A 324 0.37 -8.78 15.85
C ILE A 324 1.43 -9.80 15.40
N ARG A 325 1.26 -10.36 14.20
CA ARG A 325 2.16 -11.36 13.63
C ARG A 325 3.58 -10.81 13.45
N ALA A 326 3.69 -9.58 12.95
CA ALA A 326 4.98 -8.95 12.73
C ALA A 326 5.75 -8.80 14.04
N PHE A 327 5.16 -8.18 15.07
CA PHE A 327 5.83 -8.04 16.36
C PHE A 327 6.06 -9.39 17.04
N TYR A 328 5.14 -10.36 16.92
CA TYR A 328 5.29 -11.66 17.55
C TYR A 328 6.53 -12.39 17.04
N ARG A 329 6.84 -12.28 15.75
CA ARG A 329 8.02 -12.90 15.12
C ARG A 329 9.31 -12.11 15.34
N ALA A 330 9.22 -10.82 15.62
CA ALA A 330 10.38 -9.96 15.84
C ALA A 330 10.88 -9.96 17.30
N LEU A 331 9.98 -10.19 18.27
CA LEU A 331 10.30 -10.29 19.71
C LEU A 331 10.80 -11.69 20.09
#